data_AF-A0A0L0EYS2-F1
#
_entry.id   AF-A0A0L0EYS2-F1
#
_cell.length_a   1.000
_cell.length_b   1.000
_cell.length_c   1.000
_cell.angle_alpha   90.00
_cell.angle_beta   90.00
_cell.angle_gamma   90.00
#
_symmetry.space_group_name_H-M   'P 1'
#
loop_
_entity.id
_entity.type
_entity.pdbx_description
1 polymer ?
#
loop_
_entity_poly.entity_id
_entity_poly.type
_entity_poly.pdbx_seq_one_letter_code
_entity_poly.pdbx_strand_id
1 'polypeptide(L)' 'GKHNDLDNVGYTPRHHTFFEMLGNFSFGKYSRSEAIAYAWEYLTEHLRLPVERLHVTTHVEDKESYR' A
#
# COMPACT_ATOMS: atom_id res chain seq x y z
N GLY A 1 -14.28 17.23 4.58
CA GLY A 1 -14.22 16.65 3.22
C GLY A 1 -14.27 15.14 3.30
N LYS A 2 -14.22 14.41 2.16
CA LYS A 2 -14.28 12.93 2.12
C LYS A 2 -13.10 12.25 2.84
N HIS A 3 -11.94 12.90 2.86
CA HIS A 3 -10.74 12.46 3.57
C HIS A 3 -10.30 13.62 4.49
N ASN A 4 -10.35 13.42 5.81
CA ASN A 4 -9.99 14.44 6.79
C ASN A 4 -9.50 13.79 8.08
N ASP A 5 -8.23 13.97 8.41
CA ASP A 5 -7.58 13.39 9.59
C ASP A 5 -7.31 14.40 10.71
N LEU A 6 -7.85 15.62 10.62
CA LEU A 6 -7.53 16.71 11.55
C LEU A 6 -7.71 16.32 13.03
N ASP A 7 -8.81 15.64 13.36
CA ASP A 7 -9.11 15.23 14.74
C ASP A 7 -8.25 14.04 15.22
N ASN A 8 -7.56 13.34 14.31
CA ASN A 8 -6.68 12.22 14.63
C ASN A 8 -5.22 12.65 14.88
N VAL A 9 -4.85 13.84 14.40
CA VAL A 9 -3.48 14.37 14.49
C VAL A 9 -3.15 14.71 15.94
N GLY A 10 -2.04 14.18 16.44
CA GLY A 10 -1.61 14.33 17.83
C GLY A 10 -2.15 13.26 18.79
N TYR A 11 -3.17 12.49 18.40
CA TYR A 11 -3.72 11.39 19.20
C TYR A 11 -3.19 10.01 18.81
N THR A 12 -2.70 9.89 17.58
CA THR A 12 -2.25 8.61 17.01
C THR A 12 -0.90 8.80 16.32
N PRO A 13 -0.06 7.73 16.23
CA PRO A 13 1.28 7.84 15.66
C PRO A 13 1.33 7.76 14.13
N ARG A 14 0.17 7.75 13.43
CA ARG A 14 0.10 7.47 11.98
C ARG A 14 -0.71 8.47 11.16
N HIS A 15 -1.33 9.48 11.79
CA HIS A 15 -2.15 10.47 11.09
C HIS A 15 -1.43 11.82 11.02
N HIS A 16 -1.44 12.43 9.84
CA HIS A 16 -0.80 13.72 9.53
C HIS A 16 -1.77 14.63 8.78
N THR A 17 -1.62 15.96 8.91
CA THR A 17 -2.36 16.93 8.09
C THR A 17 -1.78 17.05 6.67
N PHE A 18 -0.47 16.95 6.56
CA PHE A 18 0.28 16.98 5.31
C PHE A 18 1.24 15.79 5.30
N PHE A 19 1.26 15.04 4.19
CA PHE A 19 2.15 13.90 4.00
C PHE A 19 2.42 13.68 2.51
N GLU A 20 3.46 12.93 2.21
CA GLU A 20 3.85 12.56 0.85
C GLU A 20 3.38 11.13 0.54
N MET A 21 2.81 10.94 -0.64
CA MET A 21 2.34 9.63 -1.11
C MET A 21 3.18 9.19 -2.32
N LEU A 22 4.02 8.18 -2.12
CA LEU A 22 4.77 7.54 -3.19
C LEU A 22 3.88 6.54 -3.92
N GLY A 23 3.95 6.51 -5.25
CA GLY A 23 3.14 5.61 -6.07
C GLY A 23 3.72 5.34 -7.44
N ASN A 24 3.41 4.17 -7.98
CA ASN A 24 3.64 3.77 -9.37
C ASN A 24 2.29 3.63 -10.09
N PHE A 25 2.22 4.11 -11.33
CA PHE A 25 0.95 4.21 -12.08
C PHE A 25 1.04 3.45 -13.40
N SER A 26 0.03 2.61 -13.66
CA SER A 26 -0.15 1.92 -14.94
C SER A 26 -1.24 2.59 -15.75
N PHE A 27 -0.89 2.99 -16.97
CA PHE A 27 -1.84 3.44 -17.99
C PHE A 27 -1.98 2.36 -19.07
N GLY A 28 -2.50 1.18 -18.68
CA GLY A 28 -2.71 0.04 -19.58
C GLY A 28 -1.45 -0.78 -19.93
N LYS A 29 -0.37 -0.63 -19.16
CA LYS A 29 0.91 -1.30 -19.44
C LYS A 29 1.13 -2.57 -18.64
N TYR A 30 0.82 -2.52 -17.36
CA TYR A 30 0.92 -3.65 -16.44
C TYR A 30 -0.36 -3.84 -15.63
N SER A 31 -0.59 -5.07 -15.20
CA SER A 31 -1.80 -5.52 -14.51
C SER A 31 -1.57 -5.77 -13.01
N ARG A 32 -2.51 -6.42 -12.33
CA ARG A 32 -2.47 -6.68 -10.88
C ARG A 32 -1.25 -7.50 -10.46
N SER A 33 -0.93 -8.58 -11.18
CA SER A 33 0.18 -9.46 -10.82
C SER A 33 1.53 -8.73 -10.83
N GLU A 34 1.75 -7.87 -11.83
CA GLU A 34 2.96 -7.06 -11.93
C GLU A 34 2.99 -5.96 -10.87
N ALA A 35 1.84 -5.32 -10.59
CA ALA A 35 1.74 -4.32 -9.54
C ALA A 35 2.11 -4.90 -8.15
N ILE A 36 1.62 -6.11 -7.83
CA ILE A 36 1.93 -6.83 -6.59
C ILE A 36 3.42 -7.20 -6.56
N ALA A 37 3.97 -7.70 -7.68
CA ALA A 37 5.39 -8.05 -7.77
C ALA A 37 6.30 -6.84 -7.50
N TYR A 38 6.03 -5.68 -8.10
CA TYR A 38 6.81 -4.46 -7.87
C TYR A 38 6.76 -4.00 -6.41
N ALA A 39 5.57 -4.01 -5.79
CA ALA A 39 5.43 -3.63 -4.38
C ALA A 39 6.18 -4.61 -3.46
N TRP A 40 6.08 -5.91 -3.74
CA TRP A 40 6.74 -6.95 -2.96
C TRP A 40 8.26 -6.89 -3.06
N GLU A 41 8.80 -6.76 -4.26
CA GLU A 41 10.23 -6.58 -4.52
C GLU A 41 10.75 -5.34 -3.80
N TYR A 42 10.04 -4.20 -3.92
CA TYR A 42 10.44 -2.96 -3.25
C TYR A 42 10.51 -3.11 -1.73
N LEU A 43 9.50 -3.73 -1.11
CA LEU A 43 9.45 -3.90 0.35
C LEU A 43 10.48 -4.92 0.86
N THR A 44 10.67 -6.04 0.16
CA THR A 44 11.44 -7.19 0.68
C THR A 44 12.88 -7.23 0.19
N GLU A 45 13.16 -6.75 -1.02
CA GLU A 45 14.51 -6.80 -1.61
C GLU A 45 15.24 -5.46 -1.45
N HIS A 46 14.55 -4.36 -1.75
CA HIS A 46 15.15 -3.01 -1.71
C HIS A 46 15.14 -2.42 -0.30
N LEU A 47 13.98 -2.42 0.37
CA LEU A 47 13.86 -1.96 1.76
C LEU A 47 14.23 -3.03 2.80
N ARG A 48 14.33 -4.30 2.38
CA ARG A 48 14.73 -5.43 3.23
C ARG A 48 13.87 -5.59 4.49
N LEU A 49 12.57 -5.36 4.37
CA LEU A 49 11.64 -5.58 5.47
C LEU A 49 11.46 -7.08 5.74
N PRO A 50 11.42 -7.53 7.01
CA PRO A 50 11.18 -8.92 7.34
C PRO A 50 9.79 -9.37 6.87
N VAL A 51 9.75 -10.38 6.02
CA VAL A 51 8.54 -10.90 5.37
C VAL A 51 7.48 -11.32 6.38
N GLU A 52 7.91 -11.91 7.50
CA GLU A 52 7.04 -12.39 8.59
C GLU A 52 6.29 -11.26 9.32
N ARG A 53 6.67 -9.99 9.10
CA ARG A 53 5.99 -8.81 9.65
C ARG A 53 5.07 -8.12 8.65
N LEU A 54 5.04 -8.58 7.40
CA LEU A 54 4.19 -8.04 6.36
C LEU A 54 2.83 -8.74 6.38
N HIS A 55 1.77 -7.95 6.32
CA HIS A 55 0.40 -8.45 6.20
C HIS A 55 -0.21 -7.91 4.91
N VAL A 56 -0.97 -8.78 4.24
CA VAL A 56 -1.68 -8.45 2.99
C VAL A 56 -3.17 -8.62 3.19
N THR A 57 -3.95 -7.77 2.52
CA THR A 57 -5.42 -7.85 2.53
C THR A 57 -5.92 -7.67 1.10
N THR A 58 -6.91 -8.45 0.69
CA THR A 58 -7.59 -8.32 -0.60
C THR A 58 -9.08 -8.05 -0.39
N HIS A 59 -9.75 -7.52 -1.41
CA HIS A 59 -11.21 -7.42 -1.38
C HIS A 59 -11.83 -8.81 -1.45
N VAL A 60 -12.93 -9.04 -0.70
CA VAL A 60 -13.55 -10.38 -0.54
C VAL A 60 -13.97 -11.00 -1.89
N GLU A 61 -14.34 -10.16 -2.84
CA GLU A 61 -14.76 -10.59 -4.19
C GLU A 61 -13.60 -10.68 -5.19
N ASP A 62 -12.42 -10.14 -4.86
CA ASP A 62 -11.26 -10.14 -5.77
C ASP A 62 -10.42 -11.42 -5.61
N LYS A 63 -10.89 -12.47 -6.29
CA LYS A 63 -10.20 -13.76 -6.34
C LYS A 63 -8.89 -13.73 -7.12
N GLU A 64 -8.70 -12.76 -8.02
CA GLU A 64 -7.50 -12.64 -8.84
C GLU A 64 -6.33 -12.19 -7.97
N SER A 65 -6.54 -11.17 -7.13
CA SER A 65 -5.49 -10.66 -6.24
C SER A 65 -5.17 -11.59 -5.06
N TYR A 66 -6.07 -12.50 -4.69
CA TYR A 66 -5.87 -13.45 -3.58
C TYR A 66 -4.98 -14.65 -3.96
N ARG A 67 -4.97 -15.02 -5.24
CA ARG A 67 -4.33 -16.24 -5.73
C ARG A 67 -2.83 -16.04 -5.94
#